data_AF-A0A2C9ZTS6-F1
#
_entry.id   AF-A0A2C9ZTS6-F1
#
_cell.length_a   1.000
_cell.length_b   1.000
_cell.length_c   1.000
_cell.angle_alpha   90.00
_cell.angle_beta   90.00
_cell.angle_gamma   90.00
#
_symmetry.space_group_name_H-M   'P 1'
#
loop_
_entity.id
_entity.type
_entity.pdbx_description
1 polymer ?
#
loop_
_entity_poly.entity_id
_entity_poly.type
_entity_poly.pdbx_seq_one_letter_code
_entity_poly.pdbx_strand_id
1 'polypeptide(L)'
;MASAQQTAFVAGQTVQYPSHSSTSAVIAEIWDHTTAELDNGQRVPLTALGLVESDEQWRPVTGFEDLYRVSSHGKVVSLRYKRLARHRLLRVLSPLRYPSVNLCNDLTTQQIGLNRLVALHFLAPPTQARFDHVIPKDGNHFNLRVENLQWVDQAERDDVTVLKRFH
;
A
#
# COMPACT_ATOMS: atom_id res chain seq x y z
N MET A 1 26.21 3.01 -26.50
CA MET A 1 25.23 3.99 -26.00
C MET A 1 24.05 3.22 -25.45
N ALA A 2 24.02 2.94 -24.15
CA ALA A 2 22.90 2.24 -23.53
C ALA A 2 21.73 3.21 -23.41
N SER A 3 20.62 2.94 -24.10
CA SER A 3 19.37 3.63 -23.84
C SER A 3 19.00 3.36 -22.39
N ALA A 4 19.18 4.34 -21.51
CA ALA A 4 18.65 4.28 -20.17
C ALA A 4 17.14 4.12 -20.32
N GLN A 5 16.64 2.90 -20.11
CA GLN A 5 15.23 2.67 -19.88
C GLN A 5 14.89 3.56 -18.70
N GLN A 6 14.18 4.66 -18.97
CA GLN A 6 13.76 5.59 -17.96
C GLN A 6 12.66 4.86 -17.18
N THR A 7 13.08 4.07 -16.19
CA THR A 7 12.17 3.31 -15.35
C THR A 7 11.25 4.31 -14.70
N ALA A 8 9.99 4.33 -15.14
CA ALA A 8 9.03 5.32 -14.68
C ALA A 8 8.77 5.07 -13.19
N PHE A 9 9.23 5.99 -12.34
CA PHE A 9 8.91 5.97 -10.93
C PHE A 9 7.40 6.00 -10.74
N VAL A 10 6.92 5.30 -9.72
CA VAL A 10 5.51 5.28 -9.32
C VAL A 10 5.42 5.68 -7.86
N ALA A 11 4.39 6.45 -7.49
CA ALA A 11 4.10 6.71 -6.09
C ALA A 11 3.96 5.40 -5.32
N GLY A 12 4.39 5.38 -4.06
CA GLY A 12 4.47 4.19 -3.22
C GLY A 12 5.74 3.37 -3.36
N GLN A 13 6.57 3.59 -4.38
CA GLN A 13 7.86 2.92 -4.50
C GLN A 13 8.86 3.40 -3.44
N THR A 14 9.64 2.45 -2.92
CA THR A 14 10.79 2.74 -2.06
C THR A 14 11.97 3.18 -2.92
N VAL A 15 12.60 4.28 -2.53
CA VAL A 15 13.74 4.90 -3.21
C VAL A 15 14.87 5.17 -2.23
N GLN A 16 16.08 5.33 -2.74
CA GLN A 16 17.24 5.73 -1.96
C GLN A 16 17.84 7.02 -2.52
N TYR A 17 18.43 7.81 -1.62
CA TYR A 17 19.27 8.93 -2.00
C TYR A 17 20.64 8.41 -2.43
N PRO A 18 21.15 8.76 -3.62
CA PRO A 18 22.48 8.37 -4.08
C PRO A 18 23.59 8.83 -3.14
N SER A 19 23.40 9.95 -2.44
CA SER A 19 24.36 10.51 -1.49
C SER A 19 24.38 9.79 -0.13
N HIS A 20 23.32 9.05 0.21
CA HIS A 20 23.18 8.35 1.49
C HIS A 20 22.50 7.00 1.28
N SER A 21 23.28 5.98 0.90
CA SER A 21 22.79 4.62 0.60
C SER A 21 22.10 3.91 1.78
N SER A 22 22.19 4.46 2.99
CA SER A 22 21.56 3.91 4.20
C SER A 22 20.15 4.44 4.47
N THR A 23 19.70 5.50 3.80
CA THR A 23 18.38 6.11 4.07
C THR A 23 17.44 5.87 2.88
N SER A 24 16.47 4.96 3.07
CA SER A 24 15.36 4.77 2.14
C SER A 24 14.20 5.73 2.44
N ALA A 25 13.50 6.18 1.41
CA ALA A 25 12.27 6.95 1.50
C ALA A 25 11.19 6.35 0.59
N VAL A 26 9.94 6.76 0.74
CA VAL A 26 8.85 6.33 -0.14
C VAL A 26 8.36 7.53 -0.97
N ILE A 27 8.14 7.34 -2.27
CA ILE A 27 7.53 8.39 -3.11
C ILE A 27 6.08 8.59 -2.67
N ALA A 28 5.77 9.74 -2.08
CA ALA A 28 4.42 10.08 -1.66
C ALA A 28 3.57 10.62 -2.82
N GLU A 29 4.12 11.49 -3.66
CA GLU A 29 3.40 12.05 -4.82
C GLU A 29 4.35 12.32 -5.98
N ILE A 30 3.90 12.04 -7.19
CA ILE A 30 4.59 12.45 -8.43
C ILE A 30 3.86 13.69 -8.96
N TRP A 31 4.53 14.84 -8.92
CA TRP A 31 3.94 16.13 -9.28
C TRP A 31 3.96 16.35 -10.80
N ASP A 32 5.04 15.91 -11.46
CA ASP A 32 5.31 15.98 -12.89
C ASP A 32 6.28 14.85 -13.32
N HIS A 33 6.71 14.83 -14.60
CA HIS A 33 7.64 13.81 -15.11
C HIS A 33 9.09 13.92 -14.57
N THR A 34 9.37 14.87 -13.67
CA THR A 34 10.73 15.23 -13.23
C THR A 34 10.89 15.27 -11.71
N THR A 35 9.83 15.49 -10.94
CA THR A 35 9.89 15.76 -9.50
C THR A 35 8.94 14.88 -8.70
N ALA A 36 9.45 14.33 -7.60
CA ALA A 36 8.69 13.58 -6.60
C ALA A 36 8.72 14.27 -5.24
N GLU A 37 7.61 14.18 -4.51
CA GLU A 37 7.53 14.44 -3.08
C GLU A 37 7.64 13.09 -2.34
N LEU A 38 8.53 13.02 -1.36
CA LEU A 38 8.73 11.84 -0.53
C LEU A 38 7.83 11.87 0.71
N ASP A 39 7.72 10.73 1.39
CA ASP A 39 6.95 10.55 2.63
C ASP A 39 7.46 11.41 3.80
N ASN A 40 8.73 11.80 3.78
CA ASN A 40 9.32 12.78 4.69
C ASN A 40 9.00 14.25 4.33
N GLY A 41 8.23 14.51 3.27
CA GLY A 41 7.83 15.83 2.81
C GLY A 41 8.86 16.56 1.93
N GLN A 42 10.03 15.97 1.70
CA GLN A 42 11.03 16.56 0.81
C GLN A 42 10.62 16.40 -0.66
N ARG A 43 10.90 17.44 -1.46
CA ARG A 43 10.75 17.39 -2.92
C ARG A 43 12.09 17.25 -3.58
N VAL A 44 12.23 16.26 -4.44
CA VAL A 44 13.49 15.90 -5.09
C VAL A 44 13.27 15.57 -6.56
N PRO A 45 14.26 15.86 -7.43
CA PRO A 45 14.23 15.38 -8.80
C PRO A 45 14.27 13.85 -8.85
N LEU A 46 13.49 13.24 -9.74
CA LEU A 46 13.50 11.79 -9.97
C LEU A 46 14.88 11.28 -10.41
N THR A 47 15.64 12.11 -11.12
CA THR A 47 17.03 11.80 -11.52
C THR A 47 18.00 11.68 -10.35
N ALA A 48 17.63 12.22 -9.19
CA ALA A 48 18.41 12.15 -7.96
C ALA A 48 18.00 10.98 -7.07
N LEU A 49 17.18 10.04 -7.56
CA LEU A 49 16.72 8.87 -6.81
C LEU A 49 17.23 7.58 -7.45
N GLY A 50 17.68 6.65 -6.61
CA GLY A 50 17.89 5.25 -6.99
C GLY A 50 16.63 4.44 -6.69
N LEU A 51 16.20 3.60 -7.64
CA LEU A 51 15.17 2.60 -7.35
C LEU A 51 15.76 1.51 -6.45
N VAL A 52 15.04 1.17 -5.39
CA VAL A 52 15.35 -0.01 -4.59
C VAL A 52 14.53 -1.17 -5.16
N GLU A 53 15.21 -2.22 -5.60
CA GLU A 53 14.51 -3.44 -6.01
C GLU A 53 13.73 -4.02 -4.83
N SER A 54 12.47 -4.36 -5.08
CA SER A 54 11.53 -4.85 -4.07
C SER A 54 10.68 -5.96 -4.69
N ASP A 55 10.29 -6.93 -3.87
CA ASP A 55 9.32 -7.97 -4.22
C ASP A 55 7.86 -7.46 -4.16
N GLU A 56 7.68 -6.17 -3.89
CA GLU A 56 6.39 -5.50 -3.80
C GLU A 56 5.64 -5.53 -5.14
N GLN A 57 4.53 -6.26 -5.16
CA GLN A 57 3.65 -6.38 -6.32
C GLN A 57 2.51 -5.38 -6.22
N TRP A 58 2.08 -4.83 -7.35
CA TRP A 58 0.97 -3.86 -7.41
C TRP A 58 -0.17 -4.40 -8.27
N ARG A 59 -1.39 -4.36 -7.75
CA ARG A 59 -2.62 -4.80 -8.44
C ARG A 59 -3.66 -3.67 -8.50
N PRO A 60 -4.46 -3.56 -9.57
CA PRO A 60 -5.59 -2.64 -9.61
C PRO A 60 -6.62 -3.02 -8.55
N VAL A 61 -7.25 -2.03 -7.92
CA VAL A 61 -8.29 -2.28 -6.91
C VAL A 61 -9.61 -2.60 -7.62
N THR A 62 -10.25 -3.71 -7.25
CA THR A 62 -11.46 -4.20 -7.92
C THR A 62 -12.64 -3.24 -7.67
N GLY A 63 -13.35 -2.84 -8.72
CA GLY A 63 -14.37 -1.79 -8.69
C GLY A 63 -13.82 -0.36 -8.74
N PHE A 64 -12.49 -0.21 -8.76
CA PHE A 64 -11.79 1.07 -8.86
C PHE A 64 -10.49 0.98 -9.69
N GLU A 65 -10.49 0.13 -10.72
CA GLU A 65 -9.29 -0.36 -11.40
C GLU A 65 -8.45 0.77 -12.03
N ASP A 66 -9.14 1.79 -12.55
CA ASP A 66 -8.52 2.97 -13.18
C ASP A 66 -8.18 4.11 -12.20
N LEU A 67 -8.52 3.94 -10.92
CA LEU A 67 -8.43 4.99 -9.90
C LEU A 67 -7.43 4.65 -8.81
N TYR A 68 -7.29 3.38 -8.42
CA TYR A 68 -6.39 2.97 -7.36
C TYR A 68 -5.64 1.67 -7.66
N ARG A 69 -4.42 1.59 -7.13
CA ARG A 69 -3.65 0.35 -7.04
C ARG A 69 -3.31 0.05 -5.59
N VAL A 70 -3.32 -1.23 -5.23
CA VAL A 70 -2.90 -1.74 -3.93
C VAL A 70 -1.62 -2.56 -4.08
N SER A 71 -0.72 -2.45 -3.11
CA SER A 71 0.52 -3.22 -3.07
C SER A 71 0.43 -4.43 -2.15
N SER A 72 1.27 -5.44 -2.40
CA SER A 72 1.40 -6.61 -1.53
C SER A 72 1.96 -6.27 -0.13
N HIS A 73 2.50 -5.06 0.05
CA HIS A 73 3.00 -4.54 1.34
C HIS A 73 1.97 -3.65 2.06
N GLY A 74 0.77 -3.47 1.50
CA GLY A 74 -0.31 -2.69 2.12
C GLY A 74 -0.32 -1.20 1.83
N LYS A 75 0.40 -0.77 0.79
CA LYS A 75 0.32 0.61 0.28
C LYS A 75 -0.83 0.74 -0.71
N VAL A 76 -1.45 1.91 -0.78
CA VAL A 76 -2.50 2.21 -1.77
C VAL A 76 -2.19 3.53 -2.46
N VAL A 77 -2.20 3.51 -3.78
CA VAL A 77 -1.88 4.68 -4.61
C VAL A 77 -3.13 5.07 -5.39
N SER A 78 -3.49 6.34 -5.32
CA SER A 78 -4.45 6.94 -6.25
C SER A 78 -3.75 7.29 -7.55
N LEU A 79 -4.35 6.93 -8.69
CA LEU A 79 -3.86 7.26 -10.03
C LEU A 79 -4.40 8.59 -10.55
N ARG A 80 -5.47 9.10 -9.93
CA ARG A 80 -6.16 10.33 -10.34
C ARG A 80 -6.31 11.32 -9.18
N TYR A 81 -5.21 11.61 -8.49
CA TYR A 81 -5.25 12.46 -7.31
C TYR A 81 -5.75 13.87 -7.67
N LYS A 82 -6.73 14.39 -6.90
CA LYS A 82 -7.43 15.67 -7.17
C LYS A 82 -8.01 15.79 -8.59
N ARG A 83 -8.41 14.66 -9.21
CA ARG A 83 -8.90 14.59 -10.60
C ARG A 83 -7.85 14.99 -11.65
N LEU A 84 -6.58 15.02 -11.28
CA LEU A 84 -5.44 15.22 -12.18
C LEU A 84 -4.81 13.86 -12.47
N ALA A 85 -4.12 13.72 -13.60
CA ALA A 85 -3.31 12.53 -13.92
C ALA A 85 -2.03 12.50 -13.07
N ARG A 86 -2.20 12.45 -11.75
CA ARG A 86 -1.14 12.46 -10.73
C ARG A 86 -1.30 11.28 -9.80
N HIS A 87 -0.17 10.61 -9.56
CA HIS A 87 -0.12 9.46 -8.67
C HIS A 87 0.22 9.92 -7.25
N ARG A 88 -0.58 9.49 -6.27
CA ARG A 88 -0.34 9.81 -4.87
C ARG A 88 -0.59 8.60 -3.97
N LEU A 89 0.37 8.33 -3.08
CA LEU A 89 0.22 7.41 -1.97
C LEU A 89 -0.86 7.94 -1.02
N LEU A 90 -1.90 7.15 -0.80
CA LEU A 90 -2.99 7.51 0.10
C LEU A 90 -2.51 7.54 1.54
N ARG A 91 -3.03 8.53 2.28
CA ARG A 91 -2.86 8.58 3.72
C ARG A 91 -3.68 7.45 4.35
N VAL A 92 -3.02 6.64 5.17
CA VAL A 92 -3.68 5.62 5.97
C VAL A 92 -4.48 6.29 7.09
N LEU A 93 -5.76 5.94 7.18
CA LEU A 93 -6.64 6.27 8.30
C LEU A 93 -6.49 5.16 9.34
N SER A 94 -6.00 5.50 10.53
CA SER A 94 -5.75 4.51 11.59
C SER A 94 -6.62 4.77 12.83
N PRO A 95 -7.88 4.29 12.85
CA PRO A 95 -8.64 4.22 14.08
C PRO A 95 -8.07 3.11 14.97
N LEU A 96 -7.14 3.48 15.86
CA LEU A 96 -6.58 2.70 16.99
C LEU A 96 -5.90 1.35 16.69
N ARG A 97 -6.51 0.47 15.89
CA ARG A 97 -6.02 -0.89 15.58
C ARG A 97 -6.11 -1.26 14.11
N TYR A 98 -7.10 -0.82 13.34
CA TYR A 98 -7.27 -1.32 11.98
C TYR A 98 -7.02 -0.22 10.94
N PRO A 99 -5.84 -0.20 10.29
CA PRO A 99 -5.55 0.78 9.27
C PRO A 99 -6.48 0.61 8.06
N SER A 100 -6.95 1.72 7.53
CA SER A 100 -7.97 1.78 6.46
C SER A 100 -7.69 2.94 5.51
N VAL A 101 -8.35 2.93 4.36
CA VAL A 101 -8.30 4.02 3.37
C VAL A 101 -9.70 4.29 2.84
N ASN A 102 -9.91 5.51 2.35
CA ASN A 102 -11.11 5.86 1.61
C ASN A 102 -10.85 5.71 0.12
N LEU A 103 -11.69 4.91 -0.54
CA LEU A 103 -11.75 4.78 -1.99
C LEU A 103 -12.98 5.55 -2.48
N CYS A 104 -12.80 6.31 -3.54
CA CYS A 104 -13.84 7.16 -4.10
C CYS A 104 -13.80 7.07 -5.63
N ASN A 105 -14.96 6.80 -6.23
CA ASN A 105 -15.24 6.94 -7.65
C ASN A 105 -16.45 7.87 -7.83
N ASP A 106 -16.88 8.11 -9.07
CA ASP A 106 -17.98 9.03 -9.36
C ASP A 106 -19.34 8.56 -8.81
N LEU A 107 -19.45 7.30 -8.40
CA LEU A 107 -20.69 6.67 -7.93
C LEU A 107 -20.74 6.51 -6.41
N THR A 108 -19.59 6.23 -5.79
CA THR A 108 -19.50 5.72 -4.42
C THR A 108 -18.23 6.19 -3.71
N THR A 109 -18.35 6.40 -2.41
CA THR A 109 -17.21 6.53 -1.50
C THR A 109 -17.33 5.46 -0.43
N GLN A 110 -16.26 4.68 -0.24
CA GLN A 110 -16.23 3.60 0.73
C GLN A 110 -14.91 3.63 1.51
N GLN A 111 -15.02 3.49 2.83
CA GLN A 111 -13.88 3.19 3.68
C GLN A 111 -13.64 1.67 3.72
N ILE A 112 -12.42 1.24 3.45
CA ILE A 112 -12.03 -0.17 3.48
C ILE A 112 -10.79 -0.39 4.33
N GLY A 113 -10.78 -1.47 5.13
CA GLY A 113 -9.61 -1.89 5.89
C GLY A 113 -8.49 -2.39 4.98
N LEU A 114 -7.26 -1.93 5.21
CA LEU A 114 -6.12 -2.25 4.35
C LEU A 114 -5.76 -3.73 4.40
N ASN A 115 -5.85 -4.37 5.56
CA ASN A 115 -5.63 -5.82 5.69
C ASN A 115 -6.55 -6.62 4.76
N ARG A 116 -7.85 -6.31 4.75
CA ARG A 116 -8.82 -6.96 3.89
C ARG A 116 -8.58 -6.62 2.42
N LEU A 117 -8.25 -5.36 2.12
CA LEU A 117 -7.93 -4.94 0.75
C LEU A 117 -6.74 -5.72 0.19
N VAL A 118 -5.64 -5.85 0.94
CA VAL A 118 -4.47 -6.63 0.51
C VAL A 118 -4.84 -8.11 0.35
N ALA A 119 -5.54 -8.70 1.33
CA ALA A 119 -5.91 -10.10 1.27
C ALA A 119 -6.80 -10.45 0.06
N LEU A 120 -7.81 -9.62 -0.22
CA LEU A 120 -8.69 -9.81 -1.38
C LEU A 120 -7.93 -9.78 -2.72
N HIS A 121 -6.85 -9.01 -2.78
CA HIS A 121 -6.08 -8.80 -4.00
C HIS A 121 -4.93 -9.80 -4.17
N PHE A 122 -4.35 -10.32 -3.09
CA PHE A 122 -3.11 -11.11 -3.15
C PHE A 122 -3.20 -12.51 -2.52
N LEU A 123 -4.14 -12.77 -1.61
CA LEU A 123 -4.35 -14.10 -1.06
C LEU A 123 -5.35 -14.89 -1.90
N ALA A 124 -5.16 -16.21 -1.95
CA ALA A 124 -6.19 -17.09 -2.45
C ALA A 124 -7.46 -16.93 -1.60
N PRO A 125 -8.65 -17.01 -2.22
CA PRO A 125 -9.89 -17.03 -1.45
C PRO A 125 -9.87 -18.22 -0.49
N PRO A 126 -10.44 -18.06 0.72
CA PRO A 126 -10.48 -19.12 1.71
C PRO A 126 -11.27 -20.33 1.18
N THR A 127 -10.76 -21.53 1.42
CA THR A 127 -11.40 -22.79 0.97
C THR A 127 -12.75 -23.02 1.66
N GLN A 128 -12.92 -22.50 2.88
CA GLN A 128 -14.15 -22.63 3.66
C GLN A 128 -14.76 -21.25 3.91
N ALA A 129 -16.06 -21.13 3.67
CA ALA A 129 -16.79 -19.86 3.79
C ALA A 129 -16.78 -19.25 5.21
N ARG A 130 -16.48 -20.05 6.24
CA ARG A 130 -16.37 -19.57 7.62
C ARG A 130 -15.19 -18.63 7.86
N PHE A 131 -14.16 -18.68 7.01
CA PHE A 131 -12.97 -17.85 7.16
C PHE A 131 -13.18 -16.52 6.41
N ASP A 132 -13.90 -15.57 7.01
CA ASP A 132 -14.32 -14.32 6.36
C ASP A 132 -13.61 -13.06 6.92
N HIS A 133 -12.76 -13.24 7.92
CA HIS A 133 -11.93 -12.20 8.51
C HIS A 133 -10.46 -12.34 8.12
N VAL A 134 -9.72 -11.23 8.22
CA VAL A 134 -8.29 -11.19 7.93
C VAL A 134 -7.56 -10.59 9.11
N ILE A 135 -6.55 -11.30 9.63
CA ILE A 135 -5.71 -10.83 10.73
C ILE A 135 -4.21 -10.94 10.37
N PRO A 136 -3.36 -10.11 11.00
CA PRO A 136 -1.91 -10.29 10.94
C PRO A 136 -1.47 -11.49 11.79
N LYS A 137 -0.53 -12.30 11.29
CA LYS A 137 0.05 -13.47 12.00
C LYS A 137 0.92 -13.07 13.18
N ASP A 138 1.62 -11.94 13.06
CA ASP A 138 2.47 -11.38 14.10
C ASP A 138 1.68 -10.58 15.17
N GLY A 139 0.38 -10.35 14.97
CA GLY A 139 -0.45 -9.52 15.84
C GLY A 139 -0.27 -8.00 15.65
N ASN A 140 0.66 -7.56 14.81
CA ASN A 140 0.84 -6.15 14.48
C ASN A 140 -0.07 -5.76 13.31
N HIS A 141 -1.16 -5.05 13.63
CA HIS A 141 -2.13 -4.62 12.63
C HIS A 141 -1.60 -3.61 11.60
N PHE A 142 -0.40 -3.05 11.80
CA PHE A 142 0.27 -2.18 10.83
C PHE A 142 1.23 -2.94 9.91
N ASN A 143 1.57 -4.20 10.22
CA ASN A 143 2.33 -5.07 9.33
C ASN A 143 1.39 -5.74 8.33
N LEU A 144 1.09 -5.01 7.25
CA LEU A 144 0.09 -5.37 6.25
C LEU A 144 0.66 -6.17 5.06
N ARG A 145 1.89 -6.68 5.18
CA ARG A 145 2.47 -7.52 4.14
C ARG A 145 1.62 -8.76 3.93
N VAL A 146 1.35 -9.12 2.68
CA VAL A 146 0.52 -10.28 2.34
C VAL A 146 1.00 -11.56 3.01
N GLU A 147 2.31 -11.76 3.13
CA GLU A 147 2.91 -12.90 3.84
C GLU A 147 2.55 -12.96 5.33
N ASN A 148 2.30 -11.80 5.95
CA ASN A 148 1.87 -11.66 7.33
C ASN A 148 0.35 -11.74 7.51
N LEU A 149 -0.45 -11.81 6.44
CA LEU A 149 -1.91 -11.87 6.53
C LEU A 149 -2.43 -13.32 6.42
N GLN A 150 -3.55 -13.59 7.07
CA GLN A 150 -4.26 -14.87 6.97
C GLN A 150 -5.77 -14.69 7.10
N TRP A 151 -6.53 -15.56 6.42
CA TRP A 151 -7.98 -15.69 6.59
C TRP A 151 -8.28 -16.49 7.88
N VAL A 152 -9.18 -15.98 8.69
CA VAL A 152 -9.62 -16.58 9.96
C VAL A 152 -11.12 -16.50 10.12
N ASP A 153 -11.69 -17.33 10.99
CA ASP A 153 -13.10 -17.29 11.30
C ASP A 153 -13.39 -16.33 12.47
N GLN A 154 -14.68 -16.13 12.77
CA GLN A 154 -15.10 -15.23 13.85
C GLN A 154 -14.55 -15.66 15.22
N ALA A 155 -14.46 -16.97 15.49
CA ALA A 155 -13.99 -17.47 16.79
C ALA A 155 -12.48 -17.21 16.97
N GLU A 156 -11.69 -17.47 15.92
CA GLU A 156 -10.25 -17.20 15.90
C GLU A 156 -9.94 -15.70 16.01
N ARG A 157 -10.78 -14.84 15.41
CA ARG A 157 -10.65 -13.38 15.50
C ARG A 157 -10.87 -12.86 16.93
N ASP A 158 -11.87 -13.38 17.62
CA ASP A 158 -12.27 -12.92 18.95
C ASP A 158 -11.44 -13.57 20.06
N ASP A 159 -10.61 -14.56 19.73
CA ASP A 159 -9.68 -15.17 20.67
C ASP A 159 -8.70 -14.13 21.22
N VAL A 160 -8.82 -13.91 22.54
CA VAL A 160 -8.01 -12.94 23.28
C VAL A 160 -6.51 -13.27 23.20
N THR A 161 -6.15 -14.52 22.92
CA THR A 161 -4.77 -14.98 22.72
C THR A 161 -4.19 -14.47 21.39
N VAL A 162 -5.04 -14.32 20.37
CA VAL A 162 -4.72 -13.75 19.06
C VAL A 162 -4.67 -12.22 19.13
N LEU A 163 -5.51 -11.61 19.97
CA LEU A 163 -5.55 -10.15 20.21
C LEU A 163 -4.46 -9.66 21.19
N LYS A 164 -3.86 -10.54 21.99
CA LYS A 164 -2.77 -10.21 22.93
C LYS A 164 -1.40 -10.30 22.28
N ARG A 165 -1.10 -9.33 21.41
CA ARG A 165 0.27 -8.80 21.28
C ARG A 165 0.14 -7.28 21.30
N PHE A 166 0.89 -6.65 22.19
CA PHE A 166 0.93 -5.20 22.48
C PHE A 166 -0.12 -4.67 23.49
N HIS A 167 0.08 -5.04 24.75
CA HIS A 167 0.07 -4.07 25.86
C HIS A 167 1.51 -3.77 26.24
#